data_AF-A0A164LKJ5-F1
#
_entry.id   AF-A0A164LKJ5-F1
#
_cell.length_a   1.000
_cell.length_b   1.000
_cell.length_c   1.000
_cell.angle_alpha   90.00
_cell.angle_beta   90.00
_cell.angle_gamma   90.00
#
_symmetry.space_group_name_H-M   'P 1'
#
loop_
_entity.id
_entity.type
_entity.pdbx_description
1 polymer ?
#
loop_
_entity_poly.entity_id
_entity_poly.type
_entity_poly.pdbx_seq_one_letter_code
_entity_poly.pdbx_strand_id
1 'polypeptide(L)'
;MASKKHIIIEENRGIFLKRTSNMAHDLESVSSILVNFGLAKNRRIAQRWVRENRIKAEWLSGEDDRRAGKIVRESEIFKTITSEIPALKVMFNAIDELQKENDELKKQIEKSDKQK
;
A
#
# COMPACT_ATOMS: atom_id res chain seq x y z
N MET A 1 26.36 17.73 9.04
CA MET A 1 25.43 17.95 10.18
C MET A 1 24.03 18.13 9.61
N ALA A 2 23.13 17.16 9.80
CA ALA A 2 21.76 17.26 9.30
C ALA A 2 21.02 18.37 10.05
N SER A 3 20.40 19.29 9.31
CA SER A 3 19.64 20.42 9.85
C SER A 3 18.46 19.91 10.69
N LYS A 4 18.20 20.54 11.85
CA LYS A 4 17.05 20.22 12.73
C LYS A 4 15.71 20.14 11.98
N LYS A 5 15.55 20.82 10.84
CA LYS A 5 14.37 20.73 9.98
C LYS A 5 14.22 19.37 9.26
N HIS A 6 15.32 18.69 8.89
CA HIS A 6 15.26 17.36 8.27
C HIS A 6 14.79 16.29 9.27
N ILE A 7 15.28 16.37 10.51
CA ILE A 7 14.93 15.42 11.57
C ILE A 7 13.42 15.49 11.86
N ILE A 8 12.84 16.70 11.91
CA ILE A 8 11.40 16.91 12.14
C ILE A 8 10.56 16.32 10.99
N ILE A 9 11.02 16.39 9.73
CA ILE A 9 10.30 15.83 8.58
C ILE A 9 10.33 14.29 8.61
N GLU A 10 11.47 13.69 8.95
CA GLU A 10 11.60 12.23 9.07
C GLU A 10 10.80 11.65 10.24
N GLU A 11 10.82 12.33 11.40
CA GLU A 11 10.01 11.95 12.56
C GLU A 11 8.51 12.07 12.27
N ASN A 12 8.08 13.15 11.62
CA ASN A 12 6.69 13.31 11.20
C ASN A 12 6.28 12.30 10.12
N ARG A 13 7.18 11.93 9.20
CA ARG A 13 6.96 10.89 8.19
C ARG A 13 6.76 9.53 8.86
N GLY A 14 7.61 9.18 9.83
CA GLY A 14 7.48 7.94 10.61
C GLY A 14 6.21 7.89 11.46
N ILE A 15 5.81 9.00 12.08
CA ILE A 15 4.62 9.09 12.95
C ILE A 15 3.32 9.08 12.13
N PHE A 16 3.29 9.74 10.97
CA PHE A 16 2.13 9.76 10.08
C PHE A 16 1.91 8.40 9.39
N LEU A 17 2.99 7.75 8.92
CA LEU A 17 2.94 6.39 8.38
C LEU A 17 2.54 5.35 9.43
N LYS A 18 2.88 5.57 10.71
CA LYS A 18 2.44 4.70 11.83
C LYS A 18 0.99 4.94 12.27
N ARG A 19 0.48 6.18 12.17
CA ARG A 19 -0.90 6.54 12.57
C ARG A 19 -1.96 6.21 11.53
N THR A 20 -1.57 6.06 10.27
CA THR A 20 -2.44 5.60 9.20
C THR A 20 -2.19 4.11 8.96
N SER A 21 -2.83 3.25 9.76
CA SER A 21 -2.84 1.80 9.56
C SER A 21 -3.68 1.39 8.32
N ASN A 22 -3.38 2.01 7.18
CA ASN A 22 -3.71 1.63 5.82
C ASN A 22 -2.40 1.88 5.05
N MET A 23 -1.64 0.81 4.78
CA MET A 23 -0.26 0.89 4.26
C MET A 23 -0.19 1.84 3.06
N ALA A 24 0.75 2.78 3.10
CA ALA A 24 0.96 3.77 2.05
C ALA A 24 2.41 3.74 1.57
N HIS A 25 2.59 3.87 0.26
CA HIS A 25 3.88 3.74 -0.41
C HIS A 25 4.26 5.06 -1.07
N ASP A 26 5.55 5.40 -1.01
CA ASP A 26 6.07 6.50 -1.82
C ASP A 26 6.14 6.12 -3.30
N LEU A 27 6.28 7.13 -4.17
CA LEU A 27 6.26 6.94 -5.61
C LEU A 27 7.38 6.02 -6.13
N GLU A 28 8.51 5.96 -5.42
CA GLU A 28 9.65 5.11 -5.80
C GLU A 28 9.34 3.63 -5.53
N SER A 29 8.73 3.35 -4.37
CA SER A 29 8.25 2.04 -4.00
C SER A 29 7.15 1.57 -4.96
N VAL A 30 6.17 2.42 -5.24
CA VAL A 30 5.09 2.15 -6.22
C VAL A 30 5.69 1.82 -7.59
N SER A 31 6.68 2.60 -8.01
CA SER A 31 7.34 2.39 -9.31
C SER A 31 8.06 1.05 -9.38
N SER A 32 8.71 0.63 -8.30
CA SER A 32 9.38 -0.67 -8.23
C SER A 32 8.37 -1.82 -8.23
N ILE A 33 7.26 -1.68 -7.49
CA ILE A 33 6.16 -2.67 -7.49
C ILE A 33 5.63 -2.89 -8.92
N LEU A 34 5.27 -1.82 -9.62
CA LEU A 34 4.68 -1.93 -10.96
C LEU A 34 5.65 -2.54 -11.99
N VAL A 35 6.95 -2.26 -11.85
CA VAL A 35 7.98 -2.89 -12.69
C VAL A 35 8.11 -4.37 -12.37
N ASN A 36 8.11 -4.75 -11.10
CA ASN A 36 8.21 -6.14 -10.67
C ASN A 36 7.02 -7.00 -11.11
N PHE A 37 5.81 -6.42 -11.14
CA PHE A 37 4.63 -7.07 -11.71
C PHE A 37 4.60 -7.07 -13.24
N GLY A 38 5.60 -6.51 -13.91
CA GLY A 38 5.65 -6.42 -15.37
C GLY A 38 4.68 -5.41 -15.99
N LEU A 39 3.99 -4.60 -15.17
CA LEU A 39 3.01 -3.61 -15.61
C LEU A 39 3.66 -2.37 -16.23
N ALA A 40 4.89 -2.05 -15.81
CA ALA A 40 5.67 -0.97 -16.36
C ALA A 40 7.06 -1.45 -16.79
N LYS A 41 7.51 -1.03 -17.98
CA LYS A 41 8.86 -1.37 -18.49
C LYS A 41 9.98 -0.82 -17.61
N ASN A 42 9.76 0.31 -16.95
CA ASN A 42 10.72 0.96 -16.06
C ASN A 42 10.03 1.95 -15.12
N ARG A 43 10.78 2.45 -14.13
CA ARG A 43 10.29 3.42 -13.14
C ARG A 43 9.74 4.71 -13.75
N ARG A 44 10.29 5.21 -14.86
CA ARG A 44 9.79 6.45 -15.50
C ARG A 44 8.37 6.29 -16.05
N ILE A 45 8.05 5.11 -16.62
CA ILE A 45 6.69 4.81 -17.08
C ILE A 45 5.74 4.67 -15.88
N ALA A 46 6.18 4.00 -14.82
CA ALA A 46 5.37 3.87 -13.60
C ALA A 46 5.06 5.25 -12.96
N GLN A 47 6.05 6.14 -12.85
CA GLN A 47 5.84 7.52 -12.37
C GLN A 47 4.94 8.33 -13.31
N ARG A 48 4.95 8.03 -14.62
CA ARG A 48 4.03 8.66 -15.59
C ARG A 48 2.58 8.28 -15.29
N TRP A 49 2.30 7.03 -14.93
CA TRP A 49 0.93 6.60 -14.59
C TRP A 49 0.35 7.37 -13.40
N VAL A 50 1.19 7.67 -12.39
CA VAL A 50 0.78 8.50 -11.25
C VAL A 50 0.49 9.94 -11.69
N ARG A 51 1.33 10.51 -12.57
CA ARG A 51 1.10 11.87 -13.11
C ARG A 51 -0.14 11.98 -13.99
N GLU A 52 -0.46 10.91 -14.72
CA GLU A 52 -1.65 10.80 -15.57
C GLU A 52 -2.91 10.40 -14.78
N ASN A 53 -2.84 10.36 -13.44
CA ASN A 53 -3.93 9.94 -12.55
C ASN A 53 -4.50 8.54 -12.86
N ARG A 54 -3.72 7.67 -13.52
CA ARG A 54 -4.06 6.23 -13.64
C ARG A 54 -3.98 5.52 -12.29
N ILE A 55 -3.14 6.05 -11.39
CA ILE A 55 -3.00 5.61 -10.01
C ILE A 55 -3.23 6.82 -9.13
N LYS A 56 -4.25 6.79 -8.28
CA LYS A 56 -4.53 7.88 -7.35
C LYS A 56 -3.41 8.01 -6.32
N ALA A 57 -2.79 9.19 -6.29
CA ALA A 57 -1.80 9.55 -5.29
C ALA A 57 -2.30 10.76 -4.48
N GLU A 58 -2.10 10.70 -3.18
CA GLU A 58 -2.46 11.74 -2.21
C GLU A 58 -1.19 12.46 -1.74
N TRP A 59 -1.32 13.71 -1.35
CA TRP A 59 -0.22 14.42 -0.70
C TRP A 59 -0.01 13.86 0.70
N LEU A 60 1.25 13.61 1.08
CA LEU A 60 1.58 13.06 2.39
C LEU A 60 1.09 13.94 3.54
N SER A 61 1.12 15.27 3.37
CA SER A 61 0.65 16.24 4.36
C SER A 61 -0.87 16.40 4.39
N GLY A 62 -1.61 15.83 3.42
CA GLY A 62 -3.04 16.10 3.22
C GLY A 62 -3.37 17.42 2.51
N GLU A 63 -2.39 18.31 2.36
CA GLU A 63 -2.48 19.57 1.61
C GLU A 63 -1.54 19.53 0.40
N ASP A 64 -1.68 20.44 -0.57
CA ASP A 64 -0.78 20.52 -1.74
C ASP A 64 0.63 21.02 -1.33
N ASP A 65 1.37 20.16 -0.62
CA ASP A 65 2.74 20.39 -0.19
C ASP A 65 3.71 19.55 -1.04
N ARG A 66 4.30 20.23 -2.02
CA ARG A 66 5.30 19.65 -2.91
C ARG A 66 6.56 19.16 -2.19
N ARG A 67 6.86 19.66 -0.99
CA ARG A 67 8.04 19.23 -0.21
C ARG A 67 7.80 17.91 0.50
N ALA A 68 6.58 17.69 0.98
CA ALA A 68 6.20 16.44 1.63
C ALA A 68 6.14 15.27 0.63
N GLY A 69 5.81 15.57 -0.62
CA GLY A 69 5.70 14.58 -1.69
C GLY A 69 4.37 13.82 -1.66
N LYS A 70 4.18 12.96 -2.67
CA LYS A 70 2.96 12.16 -2.83
C LYS A 70 3.17 10.73 -2.37
N ILE A 71 2.11 10.14 -1.86
CA ILE A 71 1.99 8.73 -1.48
C ILE A 71 0.82 8.09 -2.22
N VAL A 72 0.90 6.77 -2.40
CA VAL A 72 -0.18 5.95 -2.95
C VAL A 72 -0.59 4.96 -1.87
N ARG A 73 -1.90 4.85 -1.62
CA ARG A 73 -2.43 3.85 -0.69
C ARG A 73 -2.31 2.46 -1.29
N GLU A 74 -2.02 1.46 -0.46
CA GLU A 74 -1.94 0.06 -0.87
C GLU A 74 -3.22 -0.42 -1.58
N SER A 75 -4.39 0.03 -1.12
CA SER A 75 -5.67 -0.28 -1.77
C SER A 75 -5.73 0.18 -3.24
N GLU A 76 -5.13 1.32 -3.56
CA GLU A 76 -5.05 1.82 -4.94
C GLU A 76 -4.03 1.05 -5.77
N ILE A 77 -2.90 0.65 -5.17
CA ILE A 77 -1.91 -0.22 -5.82
C ILE A 77 -2.55 -1.57 -6.17
N PHE A 78 -3.22 -2.18 -5.19
CA PHE A 78 -3.94 -3.43 -5.35
C PHE A 78 -4.99 -3.34 -6.46
N LYS A 79 -5.81 -2.29 -6.42
CA LYS A 79 -6.83 -2.03 -7.44
C LYS A 79 -6.20 -1.91 -8.83
N THR A 80 -5.10 -1.17 -8.95
CA THR A 80 -4.39 -0.99 -10.23
C THR A 80 -3.87 -2.33 -10.75
N ILE A 81 -3.17 -3.10 -9.91
CA ILE A 81 -2.60 -4.39 -10.30
C ILE A 81 -3.69 -5.37 -10.70
N THR A 82 -4.76 -5.47 -9.93
CA THR A 82 -5.87 -6.39 -10.19
C THR A 82 -6.75 -5.97 -11.37
N SER A 83 -6.79 -4.67 -11.71
CA SER A 83 -7.45 -4.21 -12.94
C SER A 83 -6.66 -4.55 -14.20
N GLU A 84 -5.33 -4.50 -14.14
CA GLU A 84 -4.46 -4.81 -15.27
C GLU A 84 -4.19 -6.32 -15.40
N ILE A 85 -4.26 -7.07 -14.28
CA ILE A 85 -4.06 -8.53 -14.23
C ILE A 85 -5.27 -9.18 -13.52
N PRO A 86 -6.37 -9.47 -14.24
CA PRO A 86 -7.59 -10.00 -13.64
C PRO A 86 -7.40 -11.34 -12.91
N ALA A 87 -6.44 -12.17 -13.35
CA ALA A 87 -6.13 -13.45 -12.71
C ALA A 87 -5.66 -13.26 -11.25
N LEU A 88 -4.90 -12.19 -10.97
CA LEU A 88 -4.48 -11.88 -9.59
C LEU A 88 -5.67 -11.52 -8.71
N LYS A 89 -6.71 -10.87 -9.25
CA LYS A 89 -7.93 -10.56 -8.49
C LYS A 89 -8.57 -11.82 -7.93
N VAL A 90 -8.69 -12.86 -8.76
CA VAL A 90 -9.27 -14.15 -8.36
C VAL A 90 -8.41 -14.80 -7.27
N MET A 91 -7.09 -14.81 -7.45
CA MET A 91 -6.17 -15.37 -6.45
C MET A 91 -6.24 -14.63 -5.11
N PHE A 92 -6.29 -13.30 -5.12
CA PHE A 92 -6.39 -12.52 -3.89
C PHE A 92 -7.72 -12.73 -3.17
N ASN A 93 -8.83 -12.84 -3.90
CA ASN A 93 -10.12 -13.17 -3.29
C ASN A 93 -10.08 -14.55 -2.62
N ALA A 94 -9.51 -15.55 -3.30
CA ALA A 94 -9.36 -16.88 -2.72
C ALA A 94 -8.47 -16.89 -1.47
N ILE A 95 -7.40 -16.09 -1.44
CA ILE A 95 -6.56 -15.94 -0.24
C ILE A 95 -7.34 -15.28 0.90
N ASP A 96 -8.12 -14.24 0.62
CA ASP A 96 -8.94 -13.55 1.64
C ASP A 96 -10.03 -14.48 2.21
N GLU A 97 -10.66 -15.29 1.37
CA GLU A 97 -11.61 -16.32 1.79
C GLU A 97 -10.94 -17.37 2.68
N LEU A 98 -9.80 -17.91 2.25
CA LEU A 98 -9.02 -18.88 3.04
C LEU A 98 -8.53 -18.31 4.38
N GLN A 99 -8.20 -17.02 4.43
CA GLN A 99 -7.82 -16.36 5.69
C GLN A 99 -9.01 -16.26 6.65
N LYS A 100 -10.20 -15.90 6.15
CA LYS A 100 -11.42 -15.87 6.97
C LYS A 100 -11.77 -17.24 7.50
N GLU A 101 -11.72 -18.28 6.66
CA GLU A 101 -11.93 -19.66 7.08
C GLU A 101 -10.92 -20.07 8.17
N ASN A 102 -9.64 -19.73 8.00
CA ASN A 102 -8.62 -19.99 9.02
C ASN A 102 -8.93 -19.31 10.36
N ASP A 103 -9.33 -18.04 10.33
CA ASP A 103 -9.65 -17.28 11.54
C ASP A 103 -10.93 -17.79 12.21
N GLU A 104 -11.91 -18.24 11.44
CA GLU A 104 -13.11 -18.90 11.96
C GLU A 104 -12.77 -20.25 12.60
N LEU A 105 -11.97 -21.08 11.94
CA LEU A 105 -11.53 -22.37 12.48
C LEU A 105 -10.71 -22.20 13.76
N LYS A 106 -9.80 -21.22 13.82
CA LYS A 106 -9.05 -20.89 15.05
C LYS A 106 -9.99 -20.50 16.19
N LYS A 107 -10.98 -19.65 15.93
CA LYS A 107 -11.99 -19.28 16.92
C LYS A 107 -12.82 -20.47 17.39
N GLN A 108 -13.11 -21.43 16.51
CA GLN A 108 -13.82 -22.66 16.87
C GLN A 108 -12.96 -23.56 17.77
N ILE A 109 -11.67 -23.72 17.45
CA ILE A 109 -10.71 -24.47 18.29
C ILE A 109 -10.61 -23.85 19.68
N GLU A 110 -10.39 -22.53 19.78
CA GLU A 110 -10.31 -21.82 21.06
C GLU A 110 -11.58 -21.95 21.92
N LYS A 111 -12.76 -22.00 21.28
CA LYS A 111 -14.03 -22.23 21.98
C LYS A 111 -14.17 -23.67 22.46
N SER A 112 -13.73 -24.64 21.66
CA SER A 112 -13.76 -26.06 22.01
C SER A 112 -12.79 -26.39 23.15
N ASP A 113 -11.61 -25.74 23.19
CA ASP A 113 -10.62 -25.95 24.24
C ASP A 113 -11.01 -25.31 25.58
N LYS A 114 -11.87 -24.28 25.57
CA LYS A 114 -12.44 -23.68 26.79
C LYS A 114 -13.62 -24.46 27.39
N GLN A 115 -14.16 -25.44 26.64
CA GLN A 115 -15.28 -26.28 27.08
C GLN A 115 -14.85 -27.66 27.59
N LYS A 116 -13.55 -27.98 27.53
CA LYS A 116 -12.93 -29.13 28.19
C LYS A 116 -12.31 -28.72 29.51
#